data_AF-A0A1C6NW54-F1
#
_entry.id   AF-A0A1C6NW54-F1
#
_cell.length_a   1.000
_cell.length_b   1.000
_cell.length_c   1.000
_cell.angle_alpha   90.00
_cell.angle_beta   90.00
_cell.angle_gamma   90.00
#
_symmetry.space_group_name_H-M   'P 1'
#
loop_
_entity.id
_entity.type
_entity.pdbx_description
1 polymer ?
#
loop_
_entity_poly.entity_id
_entity_poly.type
_entity_poly.pdbx_seq_one_letter_code
_entity_poly.pdbx_strand_id
1 'polypeptide(L)'
;MQVWTWDGWGWGTFDIAFPFGTQVINRHSHCVVSICELAQPQGQPLDFPFIGAATMRVHNVAPGDDGVLHVRFEIDWNSALQWRATFFID
;
A
#
# COMPACT_ATOMS: atom_id res chain seq x y z
N MET A 1 -6.48 -16.42 -0.90
CA MET A 1 -5.66 -15.41 -0.23
C MET A 1 -4.18 -15.49 -0.62
N GLN A 2 -3.80 -14.61 -1.54
CA GLN A 2 -2.41 -14.28 -1.87
C GLN A 2 -2.01 -13.00 -1.12
N VAL A 3 -0.73 -12.88 -0.75
CA VAL A 3 -0.20 -11.71 -0.04
C VAL A 3 0.89 -11.05 -0.88
N TRP A 4 0.76 -9.74 -1.06
CA TRP A 4 1.72 -8.93 -1.81
C TRP A 4 2.11 -7.70 -1.01
N THR A 5 3.31 -7.17 -1.26
CA THR A 5 3.79 -5.94 -0.61
C THR A 5 4.38 -4.99 -1.63
N TRP A 6 4.15 -3.69 -1.43
CA TRP A 6 4.75 -2.63 -2.22
C TRP A 6 5.28 -1.53 -1.32
N ASP A 7 6.52 -1.15 -1.53
CA ASP A 7 7.16 -0.06 -0.79
C ASP A 7 7.19 1.20 -1.64
N GLY A 8 6.99 2.34 -0.99
CA GLY A 8 7.03 3.63 -1.64
C GLY A 8 7.54 4.72 -0.74
N TRP A 9 7.67 5.91 -1.32
CA TRP A 9 8.18 7.09 -0.66
C TRP A 9 7.24 8.26 -0.93
N GLY A 10 6.82 8.96 0.12
CA GLY A 10 6.14 10.25 0.00
C GLY A 10 5.17 10.51 1.14
N TRP A 11 4.33 11.53 0.95
CA TRP A 11 3.28 11.94 1.88
C TRP A 11 2.15 12.63 1.09
N GLY A 12 1.01 12.86 1.75
CA GLY A 12 -0.19 13.41 1.12
C GLY A 12 -1.14 12.32 0.60
N THR A 13 -1.99 12.67 -0.36
CA THR A 13 -2.94 11.74 -1.00
C THR A 13 -2.30 11.07 -2.20
N PHE A 14 -2.47 9.75 -2.28
CA PHE A 14 -2.04 8.91 -3.38
C PHE A 14 -3.23 8.26 -4.06
N ASP A 15 -3.20 8.24 -5.38
CA ASP A 15 -4.07 7.44 -6.24
C ASP A 15 -3.16 6.54 -7.09
N ILE A 16 -2.97 5.28 -6.67
CA ILE A 16 -1.99 4.36 -7.28
C ILE A 16 -2.71 3.16 -7.89
N ALA A 17 -2.25 2.77 -9.08
CA ALA A 17 -2.60 1.54 -9.78
C ALA A 17 -1.53 0.48 -9.52
N PHE A 18 -1.87 -0.57 -8.76
CA PHE A 18 -0.97 -1.68 -8.46
C PHE A 18 -1.22 -2.85 -9.42
N PRO A 19 -0.27 -3.20 -10.29
CA PRO A 19 -0.46 -4.29 -11.26
C PRO A 19 -0.19 -5.65 -10.61
N PHE A 20 -1.21 -6.51 -10.57
CA PHE A 20 -1.11 -7.90 -10.11
C PHE A 20 -1.34 -8.92 -11.24
N GLY A 21 -1.94 -8.47 -12.35
CA GLY A 21 -2.24 -9.29 -13.52
C GLY A 21 -3.63 -9.93 -13.46
N THR A 22 -4.18 -10.21 -14.64
CA THR A 22 -5.56 -10.68 -14.82
C THR A 22 -5.83 -12.10 -14.29
N GLN A 23 -4.76 -12.84 -13.97
CA GLN A 23 -4.85 -14.15 -13.31
C GLN A 23 -5.02 -14.04 -11.79
N VAL A 24 -4.81 -12.84 -11.22
CA VAL A 24 -4.85 -12.59 -9.77
C VAL A 24 -6.04 -11.71 -9.40
N ILE A 25 -6.33 -10.67 -10.18
CA ILE A 25 -7.42 -9.72 -9.90
C ILE A 25 -8.40 -9.66 -11.08
N ASN A 26 -9.68 -9.60 -10.73
CA ASN A 26 -10.77 -9.14 -11.59
C ASN A 26 -11.81 -8.36 -10.76
N ARG A 27 -12.86 -7.82 -11.41
CA ARG A 27 -13.92 -7.03 -10.75
C ARG A 27 -14.64 -7.70 -9.57
N HIS A 28 -14.56 -9.03 -9.45
CA HIS A 28 -15.19 -9.81 -8.38
C HIS A 28 -14.22 -10.19 -7.25
N SER A 29 -12.94 -9.85 -7.36
CA SER A 29 -11.94 -10.13 -6.34
C SER A 29 -12.26 -9.41 -5.03
N HIS A 30 -12.02 -10.09 -3.91
CA HIS A 30 -12.03 -9.48 -2.59
C HIS A 30 -10.61 -9.01 -2.26
N CYS A 31 -10.45 -7.71 -2.00
CA CYS A 31 -9.15 -7.08 -1.78
C CYS A 31 -9.16 -6.27 -0.49
N VAL A 32 -8.16 -6.52 0.37
CA VAL A 32 -7.89 -5.74 1.57
C VAL A 32 -6.48 -5.16 1.47
N VAL A 33 -6.33 -3.90 1.88
CA VAL A 33 -5.04 -3.20 1.89
C VAL A 33 -4.78 -2.66 3.28
N SER A 34 -3.57 -2.90 3.80
CA SER A 34 -3.03 -2.21 4.97
C SER A 34 -1.84 -1.36 4.57
N ILE A 35 -1.60 -0.28 5.31
CA ILE A 35 -0.48 0.63 5.10
C ILE A 35 0.20 0.94 6.44
N CYS A 36 1.53 1.09 6.42
CA CYS A 36 2.33 1.45 7.59
C CYS A 36 3.59 2.22 7.19
N GLU A 37 4.22 2.89 8.17
CA GLU A 37 5.53 3.51 8.01
C GLU A 37 6.64 2.44 7.99
N LEU A 38 7.69 2.71 7.22
CA LEU A 38 8.95 1.97 7.25
C LEU A 38 10.05 2.83 7.86
N ALA A 39 10.77 2.27 8.83
CA ALA A 39 11.96 2.88 9.41
C ALA A 39 13.23 2.20 8.90
N GLN A 40 14.33 2.94 8.97
CA GLN A 40 15.68 2.40 8.85
C GLN A 40 16.32 2.40 10.24
N PRO A 41 16.21 1.31 11.02
CA PRO A 41 16.99 1.18 12.24
C PRO A 41 18.48 1.34 11.93
N GLN A 42 19.25 1.87 12.89
CA GLN A 42 20.67 2.13 12.68
C GLN A 42 21.40 0.85 12.25
N GLY A 43 22.03 0.89 11.07
CA GLY A 43 22.77 -0.25 10.50
C GLY A 43 21.91 -1.31 9.83
N GLN A 44 20.60 -1.11 9.68
CA GLN A 44 19.69 -2.06 9.01
C GLN A 44 19.17 -1.50 7.69
N PRO A 45 18.66 -2.38 6.79
CA PRO A 45 17.86 -1.95 5.65
C PRO A 45 16.62 -1.18 6.09
N LEU A 46 16.16 -0.28 5.23
CA LEU A 46 14.95 0.51 5.41
C LEU A 46 13.71 -0.35 5.07
N ASP A 47 13.44 -1.31 5.95
CA ASP A 47 12.46 -2.40 5.78
C ASP A 47 11.84 -2.78 7.13
N PHE A 48 11.69 -1.83 8.05
CA PHE A 48 11.15 -2.10 9.38
C PHE A 48 9.77 -1.45 9.56
N PRO A 49 8.67 -2.21 9.44
CA PRO A 49 7.31 -1.72 9.73
C PRO A 49 7.18 -1.26 11.18
N PHE A 50 6.63 -0.08 11.39
CA PHE A 50 6.38 0.45 12.73
C PHE A 50 5.15 1.36 12.75
N ILE A 51 4.68 1.67 13.97
CA ILE A 51 3.66 2.70 14.20
C ILE A 51 4.41 3.98 14.56
N GLY A 52 4.54 4.86 13.57
CA GLY A 52 5.10 6.19 13.77
C GLY A 52 4.03 7.24 14.08
N ALA A 53 4.37 8.50 13.83
CA ALA A 53 3.51 9.64 14.14
C ALA A 53 2.61 10.06 12.98
N ALA A 54 2.86 9.57 11.76
CA ALA A 54 2.03 9.90 10.61
C ALA A 54 0.67 9.20 10.74
N THR A 55 -0.41 9.91 10.44
CA THR A 55 -1.72 9.24 10.34
C THR A 55 -1.92 8.75 8.92
N MET A 56 -2.21 7.46 8.76
CA MET A 56 -2.39 6.83 7.45
C MET A 56 -3.81 6.30 7.29
N ARG A 57 -4.41 6.53 6.13
CA ARG A 57 -5.81 6.15 5.84
C ARG A 57 -5.92 5.52 4.46
N VAL A 58 -6.53 4.34 4.36
CA VAL A 58 -6.95 3.78 3.07
C VAL A 58 -8.37 4.27 2.81
N HIS A 59 -8.57 4.99 1.70
CA HIS A 59 -9.85 5.62 1.35
C HIS A 59 -10.68 4.72 0.43
N ASN A 60 -10.09 4.23 -0.65
CA ASN A 60 -10.77 3.37 -1.62
C ASN A 60 -9.85 2.26 -2.12
N VAL A 61 -10.44 1.09 -2.35
CA VAL A 61 -9.79 -0.09 -2.96
C VAL A 61 -10.73 -0.60 -4.03
N ALA A 62 -10.30 -0.60 -5.29
CA ALA A 62 -11.14 -0.93 -6.44
C ALA A 62 -10.41 -1.88 -7.41
N PRO A 63 -10.79 -3.17 -7.47
CA PRO A 63 -10.20 -4.12 -8.41
C PRO A 63 -10.76 -3.93 -9.82
N GLY A 64 -9.88 -3.97 -10.83
CA GLY A 64 -10.21 -3.91 -12.25
C GLY A 64 -10.03 -5.25 -12.97
N ASP A 65 -10.69 -5.43 -14.12
CA ASP A 65 -10.52 -6.64 -14.96
C ASP A 65 -9.24 -6.64 -15.79
N ASP A 66 -8.53 -5.51 -15.81
CA ASP A 66 -7.19 -5.38 -16.40
C ASP A 66 -6.09 -5.95 -15.50
N GLY A 67 -6.46 -6.53 -14.34
CA GLY A 67 -5.52 -7.09 -13.38
C GLY A 67 -4.86 -6.03 -12.51
N VAL A 68 -5.43 -4.83 -12.43
CA VAL A 68 -4.94 -3.73 -11.62
C VAL A 68 -5.84 -3.54 -10.40
N LEU A 69 -5.22 -3.27 -9.26
CA LEU A 69 -5.91 -2.77 -8.07
C LEU A 69 -5.67 -1.28 -7.94
N HIS A 70 -6.73 -0.48 -8.08
CA HIS A 70 -6.66 0.95 -7.82
C HIS A 70 -6.86 1.20 -6.34
N VAL A 71 -5.91 1.88 -5.71
CA VAL A 71 -5.99 2.23 -4.29
C VAL A 71 -5.80 3.72 -4.13
N ARG A 72 -6.75 4.33 -3.44
CA ARG A 72 -6.61 5.68 -2.91
C ARG A 72 -6.29 5.60 -1.43
N PHE A 73 -5.19 6.22 -1.01
CA PHE A 73 -4.81 6.31 0.39
C PHE A 73 -4.16 7.66 0.69
N GLU A 74 -4.01 7.97 1.97
CA GLU A 74 -3.45 9.22 2.45
C GLU A 74 -2.45 8.95 3.56
N ILE A 75 -1.36 9.71 3.53
CA ILE A 75 -0.36 9.81 4.59
C ILE A 75 -0.35 11.26 5.05
N ASP A 76 -1.03 11.52 6.15
CA ASP A 76 -1.12 12.82 6.80
C ASP A 76 0.14 13.07 7.62
N TRP A 77 1.08 13.75 6.97
CA TRP A 77 2.38 14.12 7.52
C TRP A 77 2.90 15.39 6.85
N ASN A 78 4.00 15.93 7.35
CA ASN A 78 4.57 17.20 6.88
C ASN A 78 5.84 17.03 5.99
N SER A 79 6.33 15.81 5.83
CA SER A 79 7.51 15.51 5.03
C SER A 79 7.46 14.11 4.45
N ALA A 80 8.36 13.83 3.52
CA ALA A 80 8.43 12.55 2.86
C ALA A 80 8.87 11.44 3.82
N LEU A 81 8.13 10.34 3.87
CA LEU A 81 8.50 9.14 4.60
C LEU A 81 8.40 7.91 3.69
N GLN A 82 8.98 6.80 4.14
CA GLN A 82 8.78 5.52 3.47
C GLN A 82 7.62 4.76 4.06
N TRP A 83 6.89 4.06 3.20
CA TRP A 83 5.69 3.33 3.56
C TRP A 83 5.64 1.99 2.85
N ARG A 84 4.93 1.05 3.46
CA ARG A 84 4.59 -0.24 2.85
C ARG A 84 3.09 -0.39 2.76
N ALA A 85 2.59 -0.72 1.57
CA ALA A 85 1.25 -1.24 1.36
C ALA A 85 1.31 -2.78 1.29
N THR A 86 0.47 -3.45 2.08
CA THR A 86 0.31 -4.91 2.05
C THR A 86 -1.10 -5.24 1.57
N PHE A 87 -1.18 -6.16 0.61
CA PHE A 87 -2.41 -6.54 -0.07
C PHE A 87 -2.77 -7.98 0.23
N PHE A 88 -4.03 -8.23 0.57
CA PHE A 88 -4.61 -9.55 0.72
C PHE A 88 -5.68 -9.71 -0.37
N ILE A 89 -5.46 -10.64 -1.29
CA ILE A 89 -6.31 -10.83 -2.47
C ILE A 89 -6.82 -12.28 -2.52
N ASP A 90 -8.13 -12.44 -2.62
CA ASP A 90 -8.80 -13.74 -2.82
C ASP A 90 -9.24 -13.96 -4.27
#